data_AF-X1CNP4-F1
#
_entry.id   AF-X1CNP4-F1
#
_cell.length_a   1.000
_cell.length_b   1.000
_cell.length_c   1.000
_cell.angle_alpha   90.00
_cell.angle_beta   90.00
_cell.angle_gamma   90.00
#
_symmetry.space_group_name_H-M   'P 1'
#
loop_
_entity.id
_entity.type
_entity.pdbx_description
1 polymer ?
#
loop_
_entity_poly.entity_id
_entity_poly.type
_entity_poly.pdbx_seq_one_letter_code
_entity_poly.pdbx_strand_id
1 'polypeptide(L)' 'IKKRIDVTLNLIRENVSEVIEIPVEGKSKLAKALSTMYLGDIASVYLALLAGIDPSPVEKIQSLKAELAKLN' A
#
# COMPACT_ATOMS: atom_id res chain seq x y z
N ILE A 1 -15.82 8.87 -12.20
CA ILE A 1 -15.07 8.44 -11.00
C ILE A 1 -15.11 9.49 -9.88
N LYS A 2 -14.71 10.75 -10.11
CA LYS A 2 -14.76 11.81 -9.09
C LYS A 2 -16.06 11.87 -8.28
N LYS A 3 -17.21 11.98 -8.94
CA LYS A 3 -18.52 11.99 -8.24
C LYS A 3 -18.82 10.75 -7.38
N ARG A 4 -18.27 9.58 -7.74
CA ARG A 4 -18.37 8.37 -6.89
C ARG A 4 -17.50 8.49 -5.65
N ILE A 5 -16.27 9.00 -5.80
CA ILE A 5 -15.36 9.27 -4.68
C ILE A 5 -16.03 10.25 -3.71
N ASP A 6 -16.54 11.37 -4.21
CA ASP A 6 -17.19 12.40 -3.39
C ASP A 6 -18.38 11.83 -2.60
N VAL A 7 -19.23 11.03 -3.24
CA VAL A 7 -20.37 10.38 -2.58
C VAL A 7 -19.90 9.38 -1.52
N THR A 8 -18.90 8.55 -1.82
CA THR A 8 -18.35 7.59 -0.85
C THR A 8 -17.73 8.30 0.35
N LEU A 9 -16.96 9.37 0.14
CA LEU A 9 -16.37 10.16 1.21
C LEU A 9 -17.44 10.74 2.13
N ASN A 10 -18.53 11.27 1.58
CA ASN A 10 -19.64 11.78 2.38
C ASN A 10 -20.32 10.68 3.21
N LEU A 11 -20.45 9.46 2.67
CA LEU A 11 -21.08 8.34 3.37
C LEU A 11 -20.24 7.81 4.54
N ILE A 12 -18.91 7.87 4.44
CA ILE A 12 -18.02 7.32 5.47
C ILE A 12 -17.51 8.37 6.46
N ARG A 13 -17.74 9.66 6.20
CA ARG A 13 -17.10 10.78 6.91
C ARG A 13 -17.26 10.73 8.43
N GLU A 14 -18.43 10.31 8.92
CA GLU A 14 -18.72 10.22 10.36
C GLU A 14 -18.09 9.00 11.03
N ASN A 15 -17.62 8.02 10.25
CA ASN A 15 -17.06 6.76 10.74
C ASN A 15 -15.53 6.71 10.70
N VAL A 16 -14.86 7.78 10.25
CA VAL A 16 -13.40 7.85 10.12
C VAL A 16 -12.85 9.05 10.88
N SER A 17 -11.67 8.93 11.46
CA SER A 17 -11.00 10.04 12.16
C SER A 17 -10.50 11.12 11.20
N GLU A 18 -9.94 10.71 10.06
CA GLU A 18 -9.35 11.61 9.08
C GLU A 18 -9.40 11.01 7.67
N VAL A 19 -9.48 11.87 6.66
CA VAL A 19 -9.32 11.51 5.25
C VAL A 19 -8.15 12.33 4.69
N ILE A 20 -7.16 11.64 4.14
CA ILE A 20 -6.00 12.25 3.50
C ILE A 20 -6.09 11.99 1.99
N GLU A 21 -6.21 13.06 1.20
CA GLU A 21 -6.14 12.99 -0.26
C GLU A 21 -4.70 13.19 -0.74
N ILE A 22 -4.19 12.23 -1.50
CA ILE A 22 -2.81 12.26 -2.00
C ILE A 22 -2.83 12.47 -3.52
N PRO A 23 -2.25 13.56 -4.04
CA PRO A 23 -2.15 13.76 -5.48
C PRO A 23 -1.16 12.77 -6.09
N VAL A 24 -1.54 12.13 -7.20
CA VAL A 24 -0.67 11.17 -7.90
C VAL A 24 0.30 11.89 -8.82
N GLU A 25 1.59 11.59 -8.67
CA GLU A 25 2.66 12.14 -9.50
C GLU A 25 2.88 11.36 -10.80
N GLY A 26 3.33 12.03 -11.86
CA GLY A 26 3.74 11.38 -13.11
C GLY A 26 2.89 11.76 -14.34
N LYS A 27 3.52 11.76 -15.52
CA LYS A 27 2.89 12.20 -16.79
C LYS A 27 2.15 11.08 -17.51
N SER A 28 2.68 9.85 -17.49
CA SER A 28 2.07 8.68 -18.13
C SER A 28 1.28 7.83 -17.12
N LYS A 29 0.41 6.95 -17.61
CA LYS A 29 -0.33 6.01 -16.75
C LYS A 29 0.61 5.11 -15.94
N LEU A 30 1.69 4.64 -16.57
CA LEU A 30 2.71 3.81 -15.90
C LEU A 30 3.45 4.61 -14.82
N ALA A 31 3.87 5.84 -15.12
CA ALA A 31 4.56 6.69 -14.13
C ALA A 31 3.67 6.95 -12.91
N LYS A 32 2.38 7.20 -13.12
CA LYS A 32 1.38 7.36 -12.05
C LYS A 32 1.20 6.11 -11.20
N ALA A 33 1.18 4.93 -11.84
CA ALA A 33 1.08 3.67 -11.11
C ALA A 33 2.33 3.45 -10.24
N LEU A 34 3.53 3.61 -10.81
CA LEU A 34 4.78 3.41 -10.11
C LEU A 34 5.00 4.40 -8.95
N SER A 35 4.66 5.68 -9.14
CA SER A 35 4.76 6.69 -8.07
C SER A 35 3.83 6.37 -6.90
N THR A 36 2.61 5.92 -7.19
CA THR A 36 1.62 5.54 -6.17
C THR A 36 2.05 4.28 -5.43
N MET A 37 2.57 3.26 -6.14
CA MET A 37 3.12 2.04 -5.52
C MET A 37 4.28 2.37 -4.60
N TYR A 38 5.25 3.15 -5.09
CA TYR A 38 6.43 3.53 -4.32
C TYR A 38 6.06 4.23 -3.01
N LEU A 39 5.09 5.16 -3.04
CA LEU A 39 4.61 5.83 -1.84
C LEU A 39 4.04 4.84 -0.82
N GLY A 40 3.19 3.90 -1.27
CA GLY A 40 2.61 2.87 -0.41
C GLY A 40 3.66 1.94 0.18
N ASP A 41 4.64 1.54 -0.63
CA ASP A 41 5.74 0.65 -0.22
C ASP A 41 6.57 1.31 0.89
N ILE A 42 6.98 2.56 0.69
CA ILE A 42 7.77 3.30 1.69
C ILE A 42 6.95 3.59 2.94
N ALA A 43 5.67 3.96 2.82
CA ALA A 43 4.80 4.16 3.97
C ALA A 43 4.71 2.89 4.84
N SER A 44 4.62 1.71 4.22
CA SER A 44 4.60 0.42 4.94
C SER A 44 5.91 0.14 5.70
N VAL A 45 7.06 0.48 5.11
CA VAL A 45 8.38 0.34 5.74
C VAL A 45 8.48 1.25 6.97
N TYR A 46 8.12 2.52 6.82
CA TYR A 46 8.15 3.45 7.96
C TYR A 46 7.18 3.05 9.06
N LEU A 47 6.01 2.52 8.72
CA LEU A 47 5.07 1.99 9.71
C LEU A 47 5.68 0.84 10.52
N ALA A 48 6.36 -0.10 9.87
CA ALA A 48 7.05 -1.19 10.56
C ALA A 48 8.15 -0.67 11.50
N LEU A 49 8.97 0.28 11.02
CA LEU A 49 10.02 0.90 11.84
C LEU A 49 9.44 1.63 13.06
N LEU A 50 8.35 2.39 12.89
CA LEU A 50 7.66 3.07 13.98
C LEU A 50 7.03 2.08 14.98
N ALA A 51 6.63 0.90 14.51
CA ALA A 51 6.12 -0.17 15.36
C ALA A 51 7.24 -1.02 16.01
N GLY A 52 8.51 -0.74 15.72
CA GLY A 52 9.65 -1.55 16.22
C GLY A 52 9.76 -2.94 15.58
N ILE A 53 9.17 -3.13 14.41
CA ILE A 53 9.17 -4.38 13.64
C ILE A 53 10.21 -4.27 12.52
N ASP A 54 11.07 -5.28 12.35
CA ASP A 54 11.97 -5.35 11.19
C ASP A 54 11.15 -5.63 9.91
N PRO A 55 11.14 -4.73 8.91
CA PRO A 55 10.40 -4.92 7.67
C PRO A 55 11.08 -5.88 6.67
N SER A 56 12.32 -6.29 6.93
CA SER A 56 13.14 -7.08 5.98
C SER A 56 12.74 -8.56 5.90
N PRO A 57 12.46 -9.26 7.03
CA PRO A 57 12.13 -10.68 7.00
C PRO A 57 10.75 -10.94 6.40
N VAL A 58 10.71 -11.89 5.46
CA VAL A 58 9.47 -12.43 4.88
C VAL A 58 9.44 -13.94 5.05
N GLU A 59 9.53 -14.38 6.31
CA GLU A 59 9.65 -15.80 6.70
C GLU A 59 8.59 -16.69 6.05
N LYS A 60 7.32 -16.25 6.05
CA LYS A 60 6.23 -16.99 5.40
C LYS A 60 6.47 -17.22 3.91
N ILE A 61 7.03 -16.24 3.21
CA ILE A 61 7.35 -16.35 1.78
C ILE A 61 8.57 -17.25 1.58
N GLN A 62 9.57 -17.16 2.46
CA GLN A 62 10.74 -18.05 2.41
C GLN A 62 10.32 -19.51 2.59
N SER A 63 9.48 -19.80 3.60
CA SER A 63 8.93 -21.15 3.82
C SER A 63 8.13 -21.63 2.62
N LEU A 64 7.25 -20.79 2.06
CA LEU A 64 6.50 -21.12 0.85
C LEU A 64 7.44 -21.47 -0.33
N LYS A 65 8.45 -20.63 -0.58
CA LYS A 65 9.43 -20.87 -1.65
C LYS A 65 10.22 -22.17 -1.43
N ALA A 66 10.56 -22.48 -0.19
CA ALA A 66 11.25 -23.72 0.15
C ALA A 66 10.39 -24.97 -0.10
N GLU A 67 9.11 -24.94 0.26
CA GLU A 67 8.19 -26.05 -0.04
C GLU A 67 7.98 -26.24 -1.54
N LEU A 68 7.81 -25.16 -2.30
CA LEU A 68 7.66 -25.22 -3.76
C LEU A 68 8.91 -25.79 -4.44
N ALA A 69 10.11 -25.50 -3.92
CA ALA A 69 11.36 -26.03 -4.46
C ALA A 69 11.49 -27.56 -4.30
N LYS A 70 10.79 -28.19 -3.35
CA LYS A 70 10.79 -29.65 -3.14
C LYS A 70 9.90 -30.40 -4.13
N LEU A 71 9.01 -29.70 -4.85
CA LEU A 71 8.07 -30.27 -5.82
C LEU A 71 8.69 -30.44 -7.22
N ASN A 72 9.96 -30.06 -7.39
CA ASN A 72 10.72 -30.19 -8.63
C ASN A 72 11.84 -31.22 -8.48
#